data_AF-A0A928L5I2-F1
#
_entry.id   AF-A0A928L5I2-F1
#
_cell.length_a   1.000
_cell.length_b   1.000
_cell.length_c   1.000
_cell.angle_alpha   90.00
_cell.angle_beta   90.00
_cell.angle_gamma   90.00
#
_symmetry.space_group_name_H-M   'P 1'
#
loop_
_entity.id
_entity.type
_entity.pdbx_description
1 polymer ?
#
loop_
_entity_poly.entity_id
_entity_poly.type
_entity_poly.pdbx_seq_one_letter_code
_entity_poly.pdbx_strand_id
1 'polypeptide(L)'
;MEIRKFPDNNSVNRAVSADEPLLAVISFDGKFAIVSHIDEAVEHHILLSKAGLSDSGIDRYFRIVFDKSGADWTFVCPPDYKNITFKDKRIESFYKDGFSVISEFLHSMGYLVGINIPKRYRRHLNILGDEKALFKAVNL
;
A
#
# COMPACT_ATOMS: atom_id res chain seq x y z
N MET A 1 -7.83 -7.74 -10.12
CA MET A 1 -7.04 -8.19 -8.94
C MET A 1 -7.73 -9.36 -8.21
N GLU A 2 -6.99 -10.35 -7.70
CA GLU A 2 -7.45 -11.38 -6.73
C GLU A 2 -7.29 -10.86 -5.29
N ILE A 3 -8.35 -10.86 -4.47
CA ILE A 3 -8.30 -10.36 -3.09
C ILE A 3 -8.47 -11.52 -2.11
N ARG A 4 -7.45 -11.74 -1.28
CA ARG A 4 -7.45 -12.74 -0.21
C ARG A 4 -7.74 -12.06 1.13
N LYS A 5 -8.83 -12.47 1.78
CA LYS A 5 -9.25 -11.96 3.08
C LYS A 5 -8.73 -12.86 4.19
N PHE A 6 -8.04 -12.27 5.17
CA PHE A 6 -7.48 -12.96 6.33
C PHE A 6 -8.17 -12.47 7.62
N PRO A 7 -8.45 -13.36 8.59
CA PRO A 7 -8.25 -14.81 8.56
C PRO A 7 -9.27 -15.52 7.67
N ASP A 8 -10.40 -14.87 7.42
CA ASP A 8 -11.49 -15.37 6.60
C ASP A 8 -12.35 -14.20 6.06
N ASN A 9 -13.25 -14.53 5.12
CA ASN A 9 -14.13 -13.55 4.49
C ASN A 9 -15.08 -12.86 5.49
N ASN A 10 -15.63 -13.58 6.47
CA ASN A 10 -16.62 -13.04 7.40
C ASN A 10 -16.00 -12.04 8.36
N SER A 11 -14.80 -12.33 8.86
CA SER A 11 -14.07 -11.45 9.76
C SER A 11 -13.73 -10.12 9.08
N VAL A 12 -13.22 -10.14 7.84
CA VAL A 12 -12.97 -8.90 7.08
C VAL A 12 -14.27 -8.18 6.72
N ASN A 13 -15.33 -8.90 6.31
CA ASN A 13 -16.61 -8.26 5.96
C ASN A 13 -17.27 -7.58 7.18
N ARG A 14 -17.09 -8.11 8.39
CA ARG A 14 -17.53 -7.46 9.63
C ARG A 14 -16.79 -6.14 9.85
N ALA A 15 -15.46 -6.15 9.75
CA ALA A 15 -14.66 -4.93 9.86
C ALA A 15 -15.06 -3.87 8.81
N VAL A 16 -15.24 -4.28 7.54
CA VAL A 16 -15.76 -3.40 6.47
C VAL A 16 -17.12 -2.79 6.85
N SER A 17 -18.03 -3.60 7.38
CA SER A 17 -19.38 -3.15 7.76
C SER A 17 -19.35 -2.19 8.95
N ALA A 18 -18.46 -2.42 9.90
CA ALA A 18 -18.25 -1.60 11.09
C ALA A 18 -17.40 -0.34 10.82
N ASP A 19 -16.89 -0.16 9.60
CA ASP A 19 -15.93 0.89 9.25
C ASP A 19 -14.67 0.87 10.12
N GLU A 20 -14.23 -0.34 10.46
CA GLU A 20 -12.99 -0.56 11.19
C GLU A 20 -11.80 -0.50 10.23
N PRO A 21 -10.64 0.01 10.69
CA PRO A 21 -9.44 0.09 9.88
C PRO A 21 -8.92 -1.29 9.43
N LEU A 22 -8.55 -1.36 8.15
CA LEU A 22 -8.01 -2.55 7.50
C LEU A 22 -6.56 -2.33 7.08
N LEU A 23 -5.76 -3.39 7.15
CA LEU A 23 -4.42 -3.47 6.58
C LEU A 23 -4.47 -4.22 5.25
N ALA A 24 -3.78 -3.71 4.22
CA ALA A 24 -3.58 -4.45 2.99
C ALA A 24 -2.14 -4.41 2.48
N VAL A 25 -1.72 -5.55 1.92
CA VAL A 25 -0.51 -5.70 1.11
C VAL A 25 -0.92 -6.07 -0.30
N ILE A 26 -0.46 -5.32 -1.29
CA ILE A 26 -0.89 -5.42 -2.69
C ILE A 26 0.34 -5.66 -3.56
N SER A 27 0.32 -6.68 -4.41
CA SER A 27 1.45 -6.98 -5.29
C SER A 27 1.67 -5.83 -6.28
N PHE A 28 2.93 -5.53 -6.61
CA PHE A 28 3.25 -4.43 -7.53
C PHE A 28 2.67 -4.61 -8.94
N ASP A 29 2.42 -5.84 -9.35
CA ASP A 29 1.78 -6.15 -10.64
C ASP A 29 0.24 -6.08 -10.58
N GLY A 30 -0.33 -5.75 -9.43
CA GLY A 30 -1.79 -5.63 -9.23
C GLY A 30 -2.55 -6.95 -9.33
N LYS A 31 -1.85 -8.09 -9.43
CA LYS A 31 -2.51 -9.39 -9.61
C LYS A 31 -3.19 -9.86 -8.34
N PHE A 32 -2.62 -9.63 -7.17
CA PHE A 32 -3.24 -10.02 -5.91
C PHE A 32 -3.04 -9.01 -4.78
N ALA A 33 -3.95 -9.08 -3.81
CA ALA A 33 -3.83 -8.39 -2.53
C ALA A 33 -4.24 -9.32 -1.38
N ILE A 34 -3.66 -9.08 -0.21
CA ILE A 34 -4.09 -9.69 1.05
C ILE A 34 -4.56 -8.57 1.95
N VAL A 35 -5.73 -8.74 2.56
CA VAL A 35 -6.36 -7.76 3.46
C VAL A 35 -6.80 -8.42 4.75
N SER A 36 -6.64 -7.70 5.86
CA SER A 36 -7.04 -8.13 7.21
C SER A 36 -7.50 -6.93 8.04
N HIS A 37 -8.28 -7.19 9.08
CA HIS A 37 -8.48 -6.22 10.16
C HIS A 37 -7.13 -5.82 10.79
N ILE A 38 -7.00 -4.55 11.19
CA ILE A 38 -5.74 -4.02 11.73
C ILE A 38 -5.32 -4.75 13.01
N ASP A 39 -6.25 -5.07 13.93
CA ASP A 39 -5.88 -5.71 15.19
C ASP A 39 -5.54 -7.20 15.03
N GLU A 40 -6.01 -7.82 13.95
CA GLU A 40 -5.64 -9.19 13.62
C GLU A 40 -4.21 -9.25 13.08
N ALA A 41 -3.87 -8.41 12.12
CA ALA A 41 -2.55 -8.42 11.51
C ALA A 41 -1.51 -7.66 12.33
N VAL A 42 -1.91 -6.59 13.02
CA VAL A 42 -1.09 -5.59 13.72
C VAL A 42 -0.15 -4.81 12.81
N GLU A 43 0.62 -5.49 11.96
CA GLU A 43 1.58 -4.95 11.01
C GLU A 43 1.54 -5.67 9.66
N HIS A 44 1.93 -5.00 8.57
CA HIS A 44 1.89 -5.60 7.23
C HIS A 44 2.79 -6.83 7.06
N HIS A 45 3.95 -6.89 7.73
CA HIS A 45 4.85 -8.04 7.67
C HIS A 45 4.27 -9.25 8.42
N ILE A 46 3.56 -9.03 9.53
CA ILE A 46 2.83 -10.07 10.26
C ILE A 46 1.68 -10.58 9.39
N LEU A 47 0.96 -9.71 8.67
CA LEU A 47 -0.07 -10.13 7.70
C LEU A 47 0.51 -11.08 6.64
N LEU A 48 1.66 -10.75 6.04
CA LEU A 48 2.32 -11.63 5.07
C LEU A 48 2.65 -13.00 5.69
N SER A 49 3.26 -12.99 6.88
CA SER A 49 3.63 -14.21 7.61
C SER A 49 2.40 -15.09 7.90
N LYS A 50 1.32 -14.49 8.43
CA LYS A 50 0.05 -15.17 8.72
C LYS A 50 -0.63 -15.72 7.47
N ALA A 51 -0.45 -15.06 6.33
CA ALA A 51 -0.94 -15.52 5.03
C ALA A 51 -0.04 -16.57 4.36
N GLY A 52 1.01 -17.05 5.03
CA GLY A 52 1.95 -18.05 4.51
C GLY A 52 2.91 -17.51 3.45
N LEU A 53 3.07 -16.19 3.35
CA LEU A 53 4.05 -15.54 2.49
C LEU A 53 5.29 -15.13 3.29
N SER A 54 6.44 -15.08 2.62
CA SER A 54 7.68 -14.64 3.26
C SER A 54 7.59 -13.15 3.64
N ASP A 55 7.85 -12.86 4.91
CA ASP A 55 7.96 -11.52 5.49
C ASP A 55 9.16 -10.72 4.94
N SER A 56 10.23 -11.42 4.52
CA SER A 56 11.41 -10.82 3.86
C SER A 56 11.06 -10.09 2.54
N GLY A 57 9.88 -10.36 1.98
CA GLY A 57 9.39 -9.76 0.76
C GLY A 57 8.55 -8.50 0.95
N ILE A 58 8.46 -7.93 2.16
CA ILE A 58 7.52 -6.83 2.46
C ILE A 58 7.69 -5.60 1.54
N ASP A 59 8.90 -5.31 1.10
CA ASP A 59 9.22 -4.21 0.16
C ASP A 59 8.87 -4.53 -1.29
N ARG A 60 8.31 -5.71 -1.57
CA ARG A 60 7.80 -6.10 -2.90
C ARG A 60 6.29 -5.85 -3.04
N TYR A 61 5.69 -5.15 -2.08
CA TYR A 61 4.26 -4.87 -2.01
C TYR A 61 4.00 -3.39 -1.74
N PHE A 62 2.90 -2.88 -2.30
CA PHE A 62 2.29 -1.66 -1.80
C PHE A 62 1.58 -1.96 -0.49
N ARG A 63 1.70 -1.05 0.48
CA ARG A 63 1.23 -1.26 1.85
C ARG A 63 0.36 -0.11 2.29
N ILE A 64 -0.89 -0.41 2.61
CA ILE A 64 -1.86 0.62 3.02
C ILE A 64 -2.56 0.24 4.32
N VAL A 65 -3.00 1.26 5.06
CA VAL A 65 -4.06 1.18 6.06
C VAL A 65 -5.22 1.98 5.52
N PHE A 66 -6.45 1.49 5.61
CA PHE A 66 -7.59 2.22 5.05
C PHE A 66 -8.89 1.94 5.81
N ASP A 67 -9.78 2.93 5.75
CA ASP A 67 -11.17 2.92 6.20
C ASP A 67 -11.98 3.88 5.30
N LYS A 68 -13.23 4.24 5.66
CA LYS A 68 -14.02 5.20 4.86
C LYS A 68 -13.48 6.63 4.92
N SER A 69 -12.57 6.98 5.82
CA SER A 69 -11.98 8.32 5.89
C SER A 69 -10.84 8.53 4.90
N GLY A 70 -10.14 7.46 4.51
CA GLY A 70 -8.96 7.56 3.66
C GLY A 70 -8.14 6.27 3.59
N ALA A 71 -7.16 6.26 2.70
CA ALA A 71 -6.14 5.23 2.63
C ALA A 71 -4.76 5.84 2.86
N ASP A 72 -4.09 5.45 3.94
CA ASP A 72 -2.72 5.83 4.24
C ASP A 72 -1.74 4.83 3.61
N TRP A 73 -0.97 5.30 2.63
CA TRP A 73 0.06 4.53 1.96
C TRP A 73 1.42 4.71 2.64
N THR A 74 1.96 3.58 3.14
CA THR A 74 3.36 3.44 3.53
C THR A 74 4.25 3.48 2.27
N PHE A 75 4.62 4.69 1.87
CA PHE A 75 5.39 4.94 0.66
C PHE A 75 6.88 4.66 0.87
N VAL A 76 7.32 3.45 0.52
CA VAL A 76 8.72 3.02 0.55
C VAL A 76 9.08 2.46 -0.82
N CYS A 77 9.74 3.26 -1.64
CA CYS A 77 10.18 2.85 -2.98
C CYS A 77 11.45 1.98 -2.87
N PRO A 78 11.43 0.72 -3.34
CA PRO A 78 12.62 -0.13 -3.34
C PRO A 78 13.75 0.45 -4.19
N PRO A 79 15.03 0.21 -3.84
CA PRO A 79 16.18 0.70 -4.59
C PRO A 79 16.29 0.09 -6.00
N ASP A 80 15.75 -1.12 -6.18
CA ASP A 80 15.75 -1.92 -7.40
C ASP A 80 14.39 -1.90 -8.14
N TYR A 81 13.45 -1.02 -7.74
CA TYR A 81 12.13 -0.98 -8.35
C TYR A 81 12.21 -0.82 -9.88
N LYS A 82 11.71 -1.83 -10.60
CA LYS A 82 11.77 -1.97 -12.07
C LYS A 82 13.18 -1.79 -12.66
N ASN A 83 14.23 -2.01 -11.88
CA ASN A 83 15.64 -1.77 -12.23
C ASN A 83 15.93 -0.34 -12.73
N ILE A 84 15.14 0.64 -12.31
CA ILE A 84 15.32 2.04 -12.74
C ILE A 84 16.48 2.65 -11.94
N THR A 85 17.58 2.95 -12.64
CA THR A 85 18.79 3.52 -12.02
C THR A 85 18.57 4.95 -11.51
N PHE A 86 17.92 5.80 -12.30
CA PHE A 86 17.68 7.20 -11.94
C PHE A 86 16.61 7.28 -10.86
N LYS A 87 17.02 7.71 -9.67
CA LYS A 87 16.18 7.72 -8.47
C LYS A 87 14.85 8.47 -8.66
N ASP A 88 14.87 9.67 -9.21
CA ASP A 88 13.66 10.47 -9.44
C ASP A 88 12.67 9.75 -10.36
N LYS A 89 13.17 9.10 -11.41
CA LYS A 89 12.36 8.30 -12.34
C LYS A 89 11.83 7.04 -11.70
N ARG A 90 12.60 6.43 -10.80
CA ARG A 90 12.17 5.28 -10.02
C ARG A 90 11.02 5.65 -9.08
N ILE A 91 11.16 6.76 -8.35
CA ILE A 91 10.11 7.29 -7.45
C ILE A 91 8.86 7.70 -8.24
N GLU A 92 9.01 8.40 -9.37
CA GLU A 92 7.91 8.79 -10.24
C GLU A 92 7.13 7.57 -10.76
N SER A 93 7.84 6.54 -11.22
CA SER A 93 7.27 5.28 -11.69
C SER A 93 6.53 4.56 -10.55
N PHE A 94 7.20 4.39 -9.39
CA PHE A 94 6.63 3.76 -8.20
C PHE A 94 5.36 4.46 -7.72
N TYR A 95 5.34 5.79 -7.73
CA TYR A 95 4.16 6.58 -7.39
C TYR A 95 3.00 6.32 -8.35
N LYS A 96 3.24 6.41 -9.66
CA LYS A 96 2.20 6.21 -10.69
C LYS A 96 1.62 4.80 -10.64
N ASP A 97 2.49 3.79 -10.57
CA ASP A 97 2.10 2.40 -10.47
C ASP A 97 1.31 2.14 -9.18
N GLY A 98 1.82 2.60 -8.03
CA GLY A 98 1.16 2.41 -6.76
C GLY A 98 -0.17 3.13 -6.67
N PHE A 99 -0.28 4.37 -7.16
CA PHE A 99 -1.55 5.10 -7.20
C PHE A 99 -2.59 4.33 -8.03
N SER A 100 -2.21 3.84 -9.22
CA SER A 100 -3.11 3.05 -10.07
C SER A 100 -3.56 1.75 -9.39
N VAL A 101 -2.60 0.96 -8.89
CA VAL A 101 -2.87 -0.37 -8.31
C VAL A 101 -3.63 -0.27 -6.99
N ILE A 102 -3.28 0.67 -6.13
CA ILE A 102 -4.00 0.92 -4.86
C ILE A 102 -5.42 1.40 -5.15
N SER A 103 -5.62 2.28 -6.13
CA SER A 103 -6.96 2.74 -6.51
C SER A 103 -7.84 1.60 -7.02
N GLU A 104 -7.29 0.71 -7.86
CA GLU A 104 -8.01 -0.49 -8.32
C GLU A 104 -8.39 -1.40 -7.14
N PHE A 105 -7.47 -1.62 -6.20
CA PHE A 105 -7.74 -2.39 -4.99
C PHE A 105 -8.87 -1.77 -4.15
N LEU A 106 -8.79 -0.48 -3.83
CA LEU A 106 -9.78 0.22 -3.02
C LEU A 106 -11.17 0.17 -3.68
N HIS A 107 -11.23 0.42 -5.00
CA HIS A 107 -12.48 0.32 -5.75
C HIS A 107 -13.05 -1.11 -5.71
N SER A 108 -12.20 -2.13 -5.85
CA SER A 108 -12.61 -3.55 -5.75
C SER A 108 -13.12 -3.94 -4.36
N MET A 109 -12.66 -3.23 -3.32
CA MET A 109 -13.15 -3.36 -1.94
C MET A 109 -14.38 -2.49 -1.64
N GLY A 110 -14.83 -1.66 -2.59
CA GLY A 110 -15.98 -0.76 -2.42
C GLY A 110 -15.66 0.58 -1.75
N TYR A 111 -14.39 0.98 -1.69
CA TYR A 111 -13.96 2.23 -1.07
C TYR A 111 -13.67 3.30 -2.14
N LEU A 112 -14.36 4.44 -2.04
CA LEU A 112 -14.14 5.64 -2.86
C LEU A 112 -13.48 6.72 -2.01
N VAL A 113 -12.23 6.50 -1.63
CA VAL A 113 -11.48 7.34 -0.69
C VAL A 113 -10.18 7.85 -1.29
N GLY A 114 -9.66 8.95 -0.75
CA GLY A 114 -8.37 9.50 -1.16
C GLY A 114 -7.19 8.65 -0.66
N ILE A 115 -6.12 8.59 -1.46
CA ILE A 115 -4.85 7.98 -1.08
C ILE A 115 -3.92 9.07 -0.53
N ASN A 116 -3.54 8.93 0.73
CA ASN A 116 -2.66 9.82 1.45
C ASN A 116 -1.28 9.19 1.63
N ILE A 117 -0.22 9.96 1.45
CA ILE A 117 1.13 9.56 1.87
C ILE A 117 1.44 10.33 3.16
N PRO A 118 1.44 9.71 4.35
CA PRO A 118 1.69 10.38 5.63
C PRO A 118 3.03 11.14 5.67
N LYS A 119 3.07 12.28 6.37
CA LYS A 119 4.26 13.14 6.50
C LYS A 119 5.51 12.39 6.98
N ARG A 120 5.37 11.34 7.79
CA ARG A 120 6.50 10.53 8.28
C ARG A 120 7.28 9.86 7.13
N TYR A 121 6.60 9.41 6.08
CA TYR A 121 7.25 8.84 4.89
C TYR A 121 7.81 9.93 3.97
N ARG A 122 7.26 11.15 4.05
CA ARG A 122 7.82 12.33 3.37
C ARG A 122 9.17 12.76 3.93
N ARG A 123 9.48 12.49 5.22
CA ARG A 123 10.77 12.86 5.81
C ARG A 123 11.95 12.02 5.32
N HIS A 124 11.74 10.73 5.05
CA HIS A 124 12.75 9.90 4.38
C HIS A 124 13.02 10.38 2.95
N LEU A 125 12.04 11.01 2.30
CA LEU A 125 12.21 11.72 1.04
C LEU A 125 13.00 13.04 1.25
N ASN A 126 12.72 13.79 2.31
CA ASN A 126 13.38 15.08 2.59
C ASN A 126 14.87 14.97 2.96
N ILE A 127 15.31 13.92 3.67
CA ILE A 127 16.73 13.71 4.02
C ILE A 127 17.60 13.41 2.77
N LEU A 128 16.96 13.04 1.66
CA LEU A 128 17.62 12.70 0.41
C LEU A 128 17.41 13.75 -0.73
N GLY A 129 16.79 14.89 -0.45
CA GLY A 129 16.47 15.91 -1.46
C GLY A 129 15.26 15.59 -2.36
N ASP A 130 14.46 14.57 -2.02
CA ASP A 130 13.41 13.99 -2.87
C ASP A 130 12.06 14.72 -2.81
N GLU A 131 11.93 15.81 -2.04
CA GLU A 131 10.66 16.57 -1.98
C GLU A 131 10.30 17.10 -3.37
N LYS A 132 11.29 17.54 -4.17
CA LYS A 132 11.07 17.96 -5.56
C LYS A 132 10.62 16.81 -6.46
N ALA A 133 11.15 15.60 -6.28
CA ALA A 133 10.81 14.44 -7.10
C ALA A 133 9.38 13.96 -6.81
N LEU A 134 9.01 13.83 -5.53
CA LEU A 134 7.65 13.50 -5.14
C LEU A 134 6.68 14.63 -5.51
N PHE A 135 7.02 15.88 -5.24
CA PHE A 135 6.19 17.03 -5.61
C PHE A 135 5.95 17.08 -7.12
N LYS A 136 6.97 16.77 -7.93
CA LYS A 136 6.83 16.65 -9.39
C LYS A 136 5.97 15.45 -9.78
N ALA A 137 6.08 14.32 -9.09
CA ALA A 137 5.26 13.13 -9.38
C ALA A 137 3.78 13.30 -8.99
N VAL A 138 3.50 14.02 -7.89
CA VAL A 138 2.15 14.24 -7.33
C VAL A 138 1.41 15.41 -8.01
N ASN A 139 2.13 16.38 -8.59
CA ASN A 139 1.54 17.56 -9.24
C ASN A 139 1.70 17.59 -10.77
N LEU A 140 1.93 16.43 -11.40
CA LEU A 140 1.86 16.24 -12.87
C LEU A 140 0.57 15.50 -13.21
#